data_AF-A0A1I8PSY1-F1
#
_entry.id   AF-A0A1I8PSY1-F1
#
_cell.length_a   1.000
_cell.length_b   1.000
_cell.length_c   1.000
_cell.angle_alpha   90.00
_cell.angle_beta   90.00
_cell.angle_gamma   90.00
#
_symmetry.space_group_name_H-M   'P 1'
#
loop_
_entity.id
_entity.type
_entity.pdbx_description
1 polymer ?
#
loop_
_entity_poly.entity_id
_entity_poly.type
_entity_poly.pdbx_seq_one_letter_code
_entity_poly.pdbx_strand_id
1 'polypeptide(L)'
;MANNMSAQDPNEIANIFNAFSINTGYVKELALKRLHQTLSQQLDFLSTINHCKEYNSIEVKETPHSLFSWSYEEFLARRQLKSCEWIDGLTMKYSIKCLEKQKAKADLKEIQRFMELLFKVGHKMCNETCSTEDVEEMLWKSLRDAVSYNKMPQTLVSDHSKLISEYKEAQSRVLTMSASQGLDRQQTSLMALEDMVISSDVWYPIELRYATNWYNSKVNQIQYEKDAIHADYENDIERLKMKIIQEKHCGDSIMDCYYSLMEQYNHSIVELEERFNLELEEMENKNKYLRAQINGLNDAKQLHTEKIDQFHREIQQRLELEERRRAQAELKRQEEEAAALALLEAKKLKKQQKRKKGKAGAKKK
;
A
#
# COMPACT_ATOMS: atom_id res chain seq x y z
N MET A 1 101.51 80.53 49.42
CA MET A 1 102.58 80.17 48.46
C MET A 1 102.53 78.67 48.28
N ALA A 2 101.70 78.23 47.34
CA ALA A 2 101.47 76.82 47.01
C ALA A 2 102.18 76.58 45.68
N ASN A 3 103.28 75.83 45.71
CA ASN A 3 103.93 75.35 44.49
C ASN A 3 103.09 74.21 43.92
N ASN A 4 102.24 74.57 42.97
CA ASN A 4 101.64 73.66 42.00
C ASN A 4 102.76 73.06 41.14
N MET A 5 103.17 71.82 41.45
CA MET A 5 103.91 71.00 40.49
C MET A 5 102.92 70.35 39.53
N SER A 6 102.67 71.07 38.44
CA SER A 6 102.02 70.56 37.23
C SER A 6 103.03 69.71 36.45
N ALA A 7 102.96 68.38 36.60
CA ALA A 7 103.68 67.45 35.73
C ALA A 7 102.95 67.39 34.38
N GLN A 8 103.39 68.20 33.42
CA GLN A 8 102.78 68.31 32.08
C GLN A 8 103.69 67.90 30.92
N ASP A 9 104.87 67.31 31.18
CA ASP A 9 105.74 66.80 30.11
C ASP A 9 105.92 65.26 30.21
N PRO A 10 105.41 64.49 29.22
CA PRO A 10 105.61 63.03 29.15
C PRO A 10 107.09 62.62 29.17
N ASN A 11 107.98 63.48 28.69
CA ASN A 11 109.42 63.23 28.63
C ASN A 11 110.12 63.41 29.99
N GLU A 12 109.63 64.30 30.87
CA GLU A 12 110.14 64.42 32.24
C GLU A 12 109.78 63.21 33.09
N ILE A 13 108.58 62.66 32.91
CA ILE A 13 108.15 61.43 33.57
C ILE A 13 109.03 60.25 33.12
N ALA A 14 109.29 60.12 31.81
CA ALA A 14 110.18 59.09 31.26
C ALA A 14 111.63 59.21 31.77
N ASN A 15 112.14 60.44 31.94
CA ASN A 15 113.47 60.69 32.48
C ASN A 15 113.59 60.40 33.98
N ILE A 16 112.53 60.64 34.78
CA ILE A 16 112.46 60.22 36.18
C ILE A 16 112.50 58.69 36.29
N PHE A 17 111.81 57.97 35.40
CA PHE A 17 111.82 56.50 35.37
C PHE A 17 113.16 55.90 34.90
N ASN A 18 113.95 56.62 34.09
CA ASN A 18 115.27 56.18 33.65
C ASN A 18 116.40 56.51 34.64
N ALA A 19 116.25 57.57 35.46
CA ALA A 19 117.26 58.00 36.44
C ALA A 19 117.28 57.14 37.72
N PHE A 20 116.16 56.49 38.04
CA PHE A 20 116.13 55.42 39.03
C PHE A 20 116.28 54.09 38.28
N SER A 21 117.20 53.22 38.70
CA SER A 21 117.35 51.85 38.19
C SER A 21 116.15 50.97 38.60
N ILE A 22 114.94 51.38 38.22
CA ILE A 22 113.72 50.66 38.54
C ILE A 22 113.52 49.62 37.46
N ASN A 23 113.43 48.36 37.87
CA ASN A 23 113.06 47.25 37.00
C ASN A 23 111.74 47.61 36.28
N THR A 24 111.81 47.91 34.98
CA THR A 24 110.68 48.42 34.20
C THR A 24 109.50 47.46 34.17
N GLY A 25 109.72 46.17 34.42
CA GLY A 25 108.66 45.17 34.60
C GLY A 25 107.89 45.36 35.92
N TYR A 26 108.62 45.58 37.02
CA TYR A 26 108.03 45.76 38.36
C TYR A 26 107.18 47.04 38.46
N VAL A 27 107.64 48.15 37.85
CA VAL A 27 106.85 49.40 37.79
C VAL A 27 105.56 49.19 37.01
N LYS A 28 105.64 48.52 35.85
CA LYS A 28 104.46 48.21 35.03
C LYS A 28 103.46 47.34 35.79
N GLU A 29 103.95 46.33 36.51
CA GLU A 29 103.11 45.47 37.34
C GLU A 29 102.45 46.27 38.48
N LEU A 30 103.20 47.14 39.17
CA LEU A 30 102.67 47.99 40.24
C LEU A 30 101.64 49.00 39.72
N ALA A 31 101.90 49.61 38.56
CA ALA A 31 100.98 50.53 37.88
C ALA A 31 99.70 49.81 37.45
N LEU A 32 99.79 48.60 36.88
CA LEU A 32 98.64 47.77 36.54
C LEU A 32 97.85 47.36 37.79
N LYS A 33 98.51 46.97 38.89
CA LYS A 33 97.84 46.66 40.16
C LYS A 33 97.10 47.89 40.70
N ARG A 34 97.73 49.07 40.67
CA ARG A 34 97.11 50.31 41.14
C ARG A 34 95.95 50.75 40.26
N LEU A 35 96.08 50.62 38.94
CA LEU A 35 95.02 50.89 37.98
C LEU A 35 93.83 49.93 38.20
N HIS A 36 94.10 48.63 38.33
CA HIS A 36 93.10 47.61 38.62
C HIS A 36 92.34 47.93 39.91
N GLN A 37 93.06 48.22 41.00
CA GLN A 37 92.44 48.61 42.27
C GLN A 37 91.56 49.86 42.15
N THR A 38 92.05 50.88 41.46
CA THR A 38 91.31 52.15 41.31
C THR A 38 90.03 51.95 40.51
N LEU A 39 90.11 51.23 39.39
CA LEU A 39 88.94 50.94 38.55
C LEU A 39 87.95 50.02 39.24
N SER A 40 88.42 48.98 39.94
CA SER A 40 87.55 48.10 40.73
C SER A 40 86.82 48.87 41.83
N GLN A 41 87.52 49.74 42.58
CA GLN A 41 86.89 50.60 43.60
C GLN A 41 85.84 51.55 43.00
N GLN A 42 86.10 52.11 41.82
CA GLN A 42 85.14 52.97 41.12
C GLN A 42 83.89 52.20 40.67
N LEU A 43 84.05 51.01 40.09
CA LEU A 43 82.90 50.17 39.72
C LEU A 43 82.12 49.67 40.94
N ASP A 44 82.79 49.26 42.00
CA ASP A 44 82.15 48.82 43.24
C ASP A 44 81.32 49.96 43.85
N PHE A 45 81.85 51.19 43.84
CA PHE A 45 81.13 52.39 44.26
C PHE A 45 79.89 52.66 43.39
N LEU A 46 80.02 52.61 42.06
CA LEU A 46 78.89 52.77 41.13
C LEU A 46 77.81 51.69 41.30
N SER A 47 78.23 50.45 41.62
CA SER A 47 77.31 49.33 41.88
C SER A 47 76.52 49.52 43.18
N THR A 48 77.10 50.24 44.15
CA THR A 48 76.53 50.48 45.49
C THR A 48 75.55 51.67 45.48
N ILE A 49 75.80 52.70 44.66
CA ILE A 49 74.90 53.85 44.52
C ILE A 49 73.60 53.47 43.79
N ASN A 50 73.68 52.58 42.79
CA ASN A 50 72.55 52.22 41.93
C ASN A 50 71.61 51.18 42.54
N HIS A 51 71.34 51.26 43.85
CA HIS A 51 70.47 50.32 44.55
C HIS A 51 68.99 50.75 44.53
N CYS A 52 68.10 49.76 44.55
CA CYS A 52 66.65 49.95 44.63
C CYS A 52 66.16 49.49 46.01
N LYS A 53 65.47 50.36 46.77
CA LYS A 53 65.01 50.06 48.14
C LYS A 53 63.98 48.93 48.20
N GLU A 54 63.25 48.69 47.11
CA GLU A 54 62.26 47.60 46.97
C GLU A 54 62.93 46.21 46.86
N TYR A 55 64.26 46.15 46.72
CA TYR A 55 65.01 44.97 46.31
C TYR A 55 66.17 44.68 47.27
N ASN A 56 65.92 44.69 48.59
CA ASN A 56 66.99 44.59 49.60
C ASN A 56 67.61 43.19 49.79
N SER A 57 67.26 42.17 49.02
CA SER A 57 67.69 40.79 49.33
C SER A 57 67.98 39.87 48.17
N ILE A 58 67.95 40.34 46.91
CA ILE A 58 68.27 39.45 45.78
C ILE A 58 69.61 39.85 45.16
N GLU A 59 70.56 38.93 45.22
CA GLU A 59 71.80 39.06 44.46
C GLU A 59 71.49 39.05 42.96
N VAL A 60 72.30 39.72 42.14
CA VAL A 60 72.18 39.75 40.66
C VAL A 60 72.03 38.35 40.03
N LYS A 61 72.52 37.30 40.71
CA LYS A 61 72.40 35.90 40.30
C LYS A 61 70.99 35.30 40.44
N GLU A 62 70.08 35.90 41.20
CA GLU A 62 68.74 35.33 41.43
C GLU A 62 67.64 35.99 40.59
N THR A 63 68.00 36.82 39.60
CA THR A 63 67.02 37.22 38.58
C THR A 63 66.56 36.00 37.81
N PRO A 64 65.25 35.80 37.60
CA PRO A 64 64.72 34.63 36.89
C PRO A 64 65.41 34.45 35.54
N HIS A 65 65.86 33.21 35.27
CA HIS A 65 66.48 32.80 34.01
C HIS A 65 67.66 33.70 33.54
N SER A 66 68.41 34.27 34.49
CA SER A 66 69.56 35.14 34.22
C SER A 66 69.21 36.34 33.31
N LEU A 67 68.02 36.91 33.47
CA LEU A 67 67.41 37.91 32.56
C LEU A 67 68.37 38.97 32.00
N PHE A 68 69.23 39.54 32.86
CA PHE A 68 70.14 40.63 32.51
C PHE A 68 71.57 40.18 32.18
N SER A 69 71.81 38.89 31.98
CA SER A 69 73.16 38.42 31.65
C SER A 69 73.56 38.72 30.22
N TRP A 70 74.87 38.88 30.02
CA TRP A 70 75.51 39.06 28.72
C TRP A 70 75.87 37.71 28.05
N SER A 71 75.47 36.58 28.64
CA SER A 71 75.74 35.27 28.07
C SER A 71 74.80 34.97 26.90
N TYR A 72 75.41 34.61 25.78
CA TYR A 72 74.70 34.18 24.58
C TYR A 72 73.86 32.91 24.82
N GLU A 73 74.40 31.95 25.56
CA GLU A 73 73.74 30.68 25.86
C GLU A 73 72.51 30.89 26.77
N GLU A 74 72.65 31.72 27.80
CA GLU A 74 71.53 32.02 28.71
C GLU A 74 70.43 32.80 27.99
N PHE A 75 70.79 33.66 27.02
CA PHE A 75 69.83 34.33 26.16
C PHE A 75 69.05 33.33 25.27
N LEU A 76 69.73 32.38 24.64
CA LEU A 76 69.07 31.34 23.84
C LEU A 76 68.18 30.45 24.70
N ALA A 77 68.61 30.09 25.91
CA ALA A 77 67.82 29.32 26.85
C ALA A 77 66.52 30.05 27.22
N ARG A 78 66.56 31.37 27.43
CA ARG A 78 65.36 32.18 27.66
C ARG A 78 64.38 32.15 26.49
N ARG A 79 64.87 32.12 25.25
CA ARG A 79 64.04 32.06 24.03
C ARG A 79 63.29 30.72 23.89
N GLN A 80 63.82 29.64 24.46
CA GLN A 80 63.22 28.31 24.39
C GLN A 80 62.11 28.10 25.45
N LEU A 81 61.89 29.07 26.34
CA LEU A 81 60.80 29.01 27.32
C LEU A 81 59.46 29.10 26.60
N LYS A 82 58.54 28.17 26.92
CA LYS A 82 57.23 28.05 26.26
C LYS A 82 56.27 29.20 26.57
N SER A 83 56.51 29.95 27.66
CA SER A 83 55.64 31.03 28.12
C SER A 83 56.47 32.21 28.65
N CYS A 84 55.94 33.42 28.47
CA CYS A 84 56.50 34.68 28.98
C CYS A 84 55.96 35.06 30.37
N GLU A 85 55.19 34.17 31.03
CA GLU A 85 54.60 34.39 32.36
C GLU A 85 55.61 34.84 33.43
N TRP A 86 56.88 34.43 33.31
CA TRP A 86 57.94 34.83 34.23
C TRP A 86 58.31 36.33 34.09
N ILE A 87 58.10 36.94 32.92
CA ILE A 87 58.25 38.38 32.69
C ILE A 87 57.07 39.13 33.32
N ASP A 88 55.85 38.62 33.15
CA ASP A 88 54.64 39.20 33.74
C ASP A 88 54.72 39.16 35.27
N GLY A 89 55.13 38.03 35.84
CA GLY A 89 55.37 37.90 37.28
C GLY A 89 56.48 38.81 37.80
N LEU A 90 57.46 39.18 36.97
CA LEU A 90 58.53 40.11 37.33
C LEU A 90 58.04 41.57 37.29
N THR A 91 57.28 41.94 36.25
CA THR A 91 56.73 43.29 36.06
C THR A 91 55.57 43.60 37.03
N MET A 92 54.84 42.58 37.50
CA MET A 92 53.87 42.73 38.59
C MET A 92 54.53 42.95 39.95
N LYS A 93 55.69 42.31 40.19
CA LYS A 93 56.39 42.38 41.48
C LYS A 93 57.28 43.60 41.63
N TYR A 94 57.83 44.11 40.53
CA TYR A 94 58.84 45.16 40.55
C TYR A 94 58.53 46.28 39.57
N SER A 95 58.78 47.52 39.99
CA SER A 95 58.66 48.67 39.11
C SER A 95 59.71 48.63 37.99
N ILE A 96 59.34 49.11 36.80
CA ILE A 96 60.24 49.18 35.64
C ILE A 96 61.54 49.92 35.99
N LYS A 97 61.45 51.02 36.74
CA LYS A 97 62.60 51.80 37.22
C LYS A 97 63.55 50.97 38.11
N CYS A 98 63.00 50.05 38.90
CA CYS A 98 63.81 49.16 39.74
C CYS A 98 64.53 48.09 38.89
N LEU A 99 63.83 47.54 37.89
CA LEU A 99 64.41 46.59 36.94
C LEU A 99 65.53 47.22 36.08
N GLU A 100 65.38 48.48 35.66
CA GLU A 100 66.43 49.23 34.96
C GLU A 100 67.68 49.40 35.81
N LYS A 101 67.53 49.73 37.10
CA LYS A 101 68.66 49.81 38.04
C LYS A 101 69.33 48.44 38.25
N GLN A 102 68.55 47.37 38.32
CA GLN A 102 69.07 46.02 38.45
C GLN A 102 69.81 45.57 37.19
N LYS A 103 69.31 45.93 36.01
CA LYS A 103 70.03 45.74 34.75
C LYS A 103 71.36 46.49 34.78
N ALA A 104 71.37 47.77 35.15
CA ALA A 104 72.60 48.55 35.25
C ALA A 104 73.60 47.93 36.25
N LYS A 105 73.13 47.37 37.37
CA LYS A 105 73.97 46.65 38.33
C LYS A 105 74.53 45.35 37.75
N ALA A 106 73.75 44.61 36.97
CA ALA A 106 74.21 43.41 36.26
C ALA A 106 75.25 43.76 35.19
N ASP A 107 75.00 44.82 34.41
CA ASP A 107 75.92 45.34 33.40
C ASP A 107 77.26 45.75 34.04
N LEU A 108 77.24 46.46 35.18
CA LEU A 108 78.46 46.85 35.91
C LEU A 108 79.26 45.63 36.41
N LYS A 109 78.57 44.56 36.86
CA LYS A 109 79.24 43.31 37.26
C LYS A 109 79.87 42.59 36.08
N GLU A 110 79.22 42.57 34.92
CA GLU A 110 79.80 42.01 33.70
C GLU A 110 81.00 42.81 33.21
N ILE A 111 80.94 44.14 33.29
CA ILE A 111 82.09 45.02 33.01
C ILE A 111 83.23 44.71 33.98
N GLN A 112 82.95 44.56 35.29
CA GLN A 112 83.95 44.20 36.29
C GLN A 112 84.59 42.83 35.97
N ARG A 113 83.79 41.82 35.60
CA ARG A 113 84.29 40.50 35.18
C ARG A 113 85.20 40.61 33.95
N PHE A 114 84.82 41.42 32.96
CA PHE A 114 85.63 41.65 31.77
C PHE A 114 86.94 42.38 32.09
N MET A 115 86.89 43.41 32.95
CA MET A 115 88.09 44.08 33.43
C MET A 115 89.01 43.15 34.21
N GLU A 116 88.49 42.34 35.12
CA GLU A 116 89.30 41.33 35.82
C GLU A 116 90.00 40.39 34.85
N LEU A 117 89.30 39.98 33.78
CA LEU A 117 89.88 39.13 32.75
C LEU A 117 90.99 39.87 31.98
N LEU A 118 90.77 41.14 31.59
CA LEU A 118 91.81 41.98 30.98
C LEU A 118 93.04 42.15 31.88
N PHE A 119 92.83 42.41 33.17
CA PHE A 119 93.93 42.57 34.14
C PHE A 119 94.63 41.25 34.45
N LYS A 120 93.91 40.12 34.51
CA LYS A 120 94.51 38.78 34.65
C LYS A 120 95.43 38.47 33.46
N VAL A 121 94.99 38.79 32.25
CA VAL A 121 95.79 38.67 31.03
C VAL A 121 96.97 39.64 31.06
N GLY A 122 96.75 40.90 31.42
CA GLY A 122 97.81 41.91 31.55
C GLY A 122 98.90 41.53 32.55
N HIS A 123 98.52 40.99 33.72
CA HIS A 123 99.47 40.48 34.71
C HIS A 123 100.25 39.27 34.21
N LYS A 124 99.59 38.31 33.55
CA LYS A 124 100.26 37.15 32.93
C LYS A 124 101.27 37.57 31.85
N MET A 125 100.92 38.59 31.07
CA MET A 125 101.80 39.19 30.05
C MET A 125 103.00 39.92 30.65
N CYS A 126 102.83 40.66 31.75
CA CYS A 126 103.95 41.31 32.45
C CYS A 126 104.91 40.34 33.14
N ASN A 127 104.43 39.15 33.52
CA ASN A 127 105.22 38.12 34.20
C ASN A 127 105.82 37.08 33.23
N GLU A 128 105.81 37.33 31.91
CA GLU A 128 106.36 36.46 30.84
C GLU A 128 105.89 34.99 30.87
N THR A 129 104.77 34.70 31.52
CA THR A 129 104.28 33.33 31.81
C THR A 129 103.20 32.85 30.84
N CYS A 130 102.93 33.61 29.78
CA CYS A 130 101.78 33.38 28.91
C CYS A 130 102.15 33.59 27.44
N SER A 131 101.78 32.64 26.59
CA SER A 131 101.90 32.76 25.14
C SER A 131 100.84 33.71 24.58
N THR A 132 101.05 34.24 23.37
CA THR A 132 100.06 35.07 22.66
C THR A 132 98.79 34.29 22.32
N GLU A 133 98.89 32.99 22.07
CA GLU A 133 97.77 32.09 21.74
C GLU A 133 96.82 31.90 22.93
N ASP A 134 97.35 31.75 24.16
CA ASP A 134 96.53 31.62 25.38
C ASP A 134 95.72 32.89 25.68
N VAL A 135 96.31 34.05 25.38
CA VAL A 135 95.65 35.36 25.50
C VAL A 135 94.58 35.52 24.45
N GLU A 136 94.84 35.02 23.24
CA GLU A 136 93.88 35.01 22.15
C GLU A 136 92.66 34.16 22.54
N GLU A 137 92.86 32.94 23.04
CA GLU A 137 91.75 32.07 23.42
C GLU A 137 90.89 32.63 24.56
N MET A 138 91.51 33.15 25.63
CA MET A 138 90.80 33.67 26.80
C MET A 138 90.00 34.96 26.51
N LEU A 139 90.57 35.89 25.73
CA LEU A 139 89.90 37.16 25.38
C LEU A 139 88.89 36.97 24.26
N TRP A 140 89.23 36.27 23.18
CA TRP A 140 88.36 36.17 22.01
C TRP A 140 87.15 35.28 22.23
N LYS A 141 87.20 34.30 23.15
CA LYS A 141 85.99 33.55 23.52
C LYS A 141 84.96 34.47 24.19
N SER A 142 85.37 35.20 25.22
CA SER A 142 84.51 36.15 25.95
C SER A 142 84.02 37.30 25.05
N LEU A 143 84.89 37.78 24.14
CA LEU A 143 84.54 38.84 23.20
C LEU A 143 83.59 38.35 22.09
N ARG A 144 83.74 37.10 21.61
CA ARG A 144 82.83 36.51 20.61
C ARG A 144 81.42 36.37 21.15
N ASP A 145 81.26 35.97 22.41
CA ASP A 145 79.95 35.87 23.04
C ASP A 145 79.28 37.25 23.15
N ALA A 146 80.04 38.27 23.58
CA ALA A 146 79.54 39.66 23.66
C ALA A 146 79.20 40.25 22.27
N VAL A 147 80.03 40.00 21.25
CA VAL A 147 79.77 40.44 19.86
C VAL A 147 78.55 39.74 19.28
N SER A 148 78.39 38.45 19.55
CA SER A 148 77.22 37.67 19.11
C SER A 148 75.94 38.16 19.77
N TYR A 149 75.99 38.48 21.07
CA TYR A 149 74.89 39.11 21.79
C TYR A 149 74.54 40.50 21.22
N ASN A 150 75.54 41.33 20.89
CA ASN A 150 75.29 42.69 20.38
C ASN A 150 74.71 42.72 18.95
N LYS A 151 74.91 41.66 18.15
CA LYS A 151 74.29 41.52 16.82
C LYS A 151 72.82 41.06 16.87
N MET A 152 72.32 40.63 18.03
CA MET A 152 70.97 40.06 18.17
C MET A 152 69.79 41.00 17.94
N PRO A 153 69.83 42.31 18.28
CA PRO A 153 68.70 43.21 18.01
C PRO A 153 68.31 43.23 16.53
N GLN A 154 69.28 43.11 15.62
CA GLN A 154 69.04 43.09 14.17
C GLN A 154 68.42 41.76 13.70
N THR A 155 68.85 40.63 14.27
CA THR A 155 68.28 39.31 13.94
C THR A 155 66.87 39.16 14.50
N LEU A 156 66.60 39.69 15.70
CA LEU A 156 65.27 39.73 16.32
C LEU A 156 64.26 40.53 15.49
N VAL A 157 64.65 41.71 14.99
CA VAL A 157 63.79 42.52 14.12
C VAL A 157 63.46 41.79 12.82
N SER A 158 64.46 41.12 12.24
CA SER A 158 64.27 40.27 11.04
C SER A 158 63.32 39.11 11.30
N ASP A 159 63.54 38.33 12.36
CA ASP A 159 62.70 37.20 12.75
C ASP A 159 61.25 37.65 13.03
N HIS A 160 61.07 38.78 13.73
CA HIS A 160 59.75 39.34 14.01
C HIS A 160 59.01 39.74 12.73
N SER A 161 59.71 40.38 11.78
CA SER A 161 59.11 40.77 10.50
C SER A 161 58.63 39.56 9.69
N LYS A 162 59.38 38.46 9.69
CA LYS A 162 59.00 37.20 9.05
C LYS A 162 57.76 36.57 9.70
N LEU A 163 57.73 36.56 11.03
CA LEU A 163 56.60 36.00 11.77
C LEU A 163 55.30 36.78 11.49
N ILE A 164 55.40 38.11 11.38
CA ILE A 164 54.26 38.96 11.01
C ILE A 164 53.76 38.65 9.59
N SER A 165 54.66 38.48 8.62
CA SER A 165 54.24 38.12 7.26
C SER A 165 53.56 36.75 7.21
N GLU A 166 54.13 35.76 7.89
CA GLU A 166 53.55 34.41 7.96
C GLU A 166 52.16 34.41 8.60
N TYR A 167 51.97 35.18 9.68
CA TYR A 167 50.68 35.33 10.32
C TYR A 167 49.63 35.96 9.38
N LYS A 168 50.00 37.03 8.66
CA LYS A 168 49.09 37.68 7.70
C LYS A 168 48.69 36.74 6.56
N GLU A 169 49.62 35.93 6.07
CA GLU A 169 49.34 34.92 5.04
C GLU A 169 48.47 33.76 5.55
N ALA A 170 48.62 33.37 6.81
CA ALA A 170 47.74 32.38 7.42
C ALA A 170 46.32 32.93 7.59
N GLN A 171 46.21 34.18 8.04
CA GLN A 171 44.93 34.86 8.21
C GLN A 171 44.18 35.04 6.88
N SER A 172 44.88 35.45 5.82
CA SER A 172 44.28 35.58 4.49
C SER A 172 43.78 34.24 3.94
N ARG A 173 44.54 33.16 4.14
CA ARG A 173 44.12 31.79 3.78
C ARG A 173 42.82 31.37 4.48
N VAL A 174 42.72 31.59 5.79
CA VAL A 174 41.50 31.27 6.56
C VAL A 174 40.30 32.05 6.03
N LEU A 175 40.44 33.36 5.80
CA LEU A 175 39.37 34.21 5.24
C LEU A 175 38.90 33.72 3.87
N THR A 176 39.83 33.35 2.97
CA THR A 176 39.47 32.83 1.64
C THR A 176 38.72 31.49 1.70
N MET A 177 39.11 30.60 2.61
CA MET A 177 38.43 29.30 2.78
C MET A 177 37.02 29.44 3.34
N SER A 178 36.79 30.40 4.24
CA SER A 178 35.45 30.66 4.77
C SER A 178 34.51 31.25 3.71
N ALA A 179 35.03 32.09 2.81
CA ALA A 179 34.25 32.67 1.72
C ALA A 179 33.81 31.60 0.69
N SER A 180 34.69 30.67 0.33
CA SER A 180 34.36 29.59 -0.62
C SER A 180 33.30 28.63 -0.05
N GLN A 181 33.39 28.28 1.24
CA GLN A 181 32.39 27.42 1.89
C GLN A 181 30.99 28.03 1.93
N GLY A 182 30.87 29.36 2.00
CA GLY A 182 29.60 30.07 1.95
C GLY A 182 28.94 29.98 0.57
N LEU A 183 29.73 30.11 -0.49
CA LEU A 183 29.27 30.01 -1.88
C LEU A 183 28.81 28.58 -2.22
N ASP A 184 29.57 27.57 -1.82
CA ASP A 184 29.21 26.15 -2.07
C ASP A 184 27.87 25.78 -1.41
N ARG A 185 27.63 26.28 -0.19
CA ARG A 185 26.34 26.07 0.52
C ARG A 185 25.18 26.73 -0.21
N GLN A 186 25.37 27.96 -0.68
CA GLN A 186 24.33 28.66 -1.45
C GLN A 186 24.03 27.96 -2.78
N GLN A 187 25.06 27.50 -3.48
CA GLN A 187 24.91 26.78 -4.75
C GLN A 187 24.22 25.42 -4.56
N THR A 188 24.57 24.68 -3.50
CA THR A 188 23.90 23.40 -3.18
C THR A 188 22.43 23.61 -2.82
N SER A 189 22.12 24.68 -2.08
CA SER A 189 20.73 25.04 -1.75
C SER A 189 19.93 25.46 -2.98
N LEU A 190 20.54 26.19 -3.91
CA LEU A 190 19.89 26.57 -5.18
C LEU A 190 19.60 25.33 -6.03
N MET A 191 20.57 24.43 -6.19
CA MET A 191 20.35 23.17 -6.91
C MET A 191 19.23 22.32 -6.29
N ALA A 192 19.15 22.24 -4.96
CA ALA A 192 18.08 21.51 -4.29
C ALA A 192 16.69 22.15 -4.51
N LEU A 193 16.62 23.48 -4.55
CA LEU A 193 15.38 24.19 -4.88
C LEU A 193 15.00 24.02 -6.35
N GLU A 194 15.96 24.09 -7.26
CA GLU A 194 15.73 23.83 -8.70
C GLU A 194 15.21 22.41 -8.92
N ASP A 195 15.80 21.40 -8.28
CA ASP A 195 15.36 20.01 -8.38
C ASP A 195 13.96 19.79 -7.79
N MET A 196 13.65 20.45 -6.66
CA MET A 196 12.30 20.43 -6.08
C MET A 196 11.26 21.05 -7.03
N VAL A 197 11.58 22.19 -7.64
CA VAL A 197 10.68 22.87 -8.58
C VAL A 197 10.52 22.03 -9.86
N ILE A 198 11.60 21.48 -10.40
CA ILE A 198 11.56 20.65 -11.61
C ILE A 198 10.74 19.36 -11.35
N SER A 199 10.93 18.72 -10.20
CA SER A 199 10.16 17.52 -9.83
C SER A 199 8.67 17.81 -9.63
N SER A 200 8.33 18.89 -8.93
CA SER A 200 6.93 19.30 -8.69
C SER A 200 6.22 19.79 -9.96
N ASP A 201 6.83 20.71 -10.71
CA ASP A 201 6.13 21.48 -11.73
C ASP A 201 6.26 20.86 -13.12
N VAL A 202 7.30 20.05 -13.35
CA VAL A 202 7.56 19.40 -14.65
C VAL A 202 7.33 17.90 -14.58
N TRP A 203 8.04 17.19 -13.70
CA TRP A 203 7.99 15.72 -13.70
C TRP A 203 6.66 15.17 -13.21
N TYR A 204 6.15 15.66 -12.08
CA TYR A 204 4.93 15.14 -11.48
C TYR A 204 3.70 15.24 -12.42
N PRO A 205 3.43 16.36 -13.11
CA PRO A 205 2.33 16.43 -14.08
C PRO A 205 2.52 15.49 -15.28
N ILE A 206 3.75 15.28 -15.73
CA ILE A 206 4.06 14.35 -16.82
C ILE A 206 3.75 12.91 -16.37
N GLU A 207 4.24 12.50 -15.21
CA GLU A 207 3.98 11.19 -14.62
C GLU A 207 2.47 10.97 -14.41
N LEU A 208 1.78 11.97 -13.85
CA LEU A 208 0.34 11.90 -13.63
C LEU A 208 -0.44 11.74 -14.93
N ARG A 209 -0.02 12.42 -16.01
CA ARG A 209 -0.62 12.27 -17.33
C ARG A 209 -0.41 10.86 -17.89
N TYR A 210 0.79 10.30 -17.78
CA TYR A 210 1.06 8.93 -18.22
C TYR A 210 0.28 7.90 -17.40
N ALA A 211 0.24 8.06 -16.07
CA ALA A 211 -0.53 7.20 -15.18
C ALA A 211 -2.02 7.25 -15.54
N THR A 212 -2.58 8.45 -15.71
CA THR A 212 -3.99 8.65 -16.10
C THR A 212 -4.29 7.98 -17.44
N ASN A 213 -3.43 8.18 -18.45
CA ASN A 213 -3.59 7.54 -19.76
C ASN A 213 -3.51 6.01 -19.67
N TRP A 214 -2.62 5.48 -18.84
CA TRP A 214 -2.51 4.04 -18.62
C TRP A 214 -3.78 3.47 -17.97
N TYR A 215 -4.30 4.12 -16.93
CA TYR A 215 -5.57 3.73 -16.30
C TYR A 215 -6.73 3.81 -17.28
N ASN A 216 -6.84 4.88 -18.07
CA ASN A 216 -7.88 5.00 -19.11
C ASN A 216 -7.77 3.88 -20.14
N SER A 217 -6.56 3.55 -20.60
CA SER A 217 -6.32 2.43 -21.51
C SER A 217 -6.76 1.10 -20.89
N LYS A 218 -6.46 0.87 -19.60
CA LYS A 218 -6.88 -0.33 -18.88
C LYS A 218 -8.39 -0.42 -18.71
N VAL A 219 -9.05 0.69 -18.39
CA VAL A 219 -10.52 0.76 -18.33
C VAL A 219 -11.12 0.45 -19.69
N ASN A 220 -10.59 1.03 -20.77
CA ASN A 220 -11.08 0.76 -22.13
C ASN A 220 -10.90 -0.72 -22.52
N GLN A 221 -9.77 -1.35 -22.19
CA GLN A 221 -9.56 -2.78 -22.43
C GLN A 221 -10.62 -3.62 -21.72
N ILE A 222 -10.87 -3.36 -20.44
CA ILE A 222 -11.90 -4.07 -19.67
C ILE A 222 -13.28 -3.81 -20.28
N GLN A 223 -13.57 -2.58 -20.71
CA GLN A 223 -14.84 -2.26 -21.35
C GLN A 223 -15.04 -3.09 -22.63
N TYR A 224 -14.03 -3.18 -23.51
CA TYR A 224 -14.11 -4.01 -24.71
C TYR A 224 -14.34 -5.50 -24.40
N GLU A 225 -13.69 -6.03 -23.36
CA GLU A 225 -13.93 -7.42 -22.91
C GLU A 225 -15.38 -7.61 -22.44
N LYS A 226 -15.92 -6.65 -21.70
CA LYS A 226 -17.32 -6.70 -21.23
C LYS A 226 -18.31 -6.54 -22.36
N ASP A 227 -18.05 -5.67 -23.32
CA ASP A 227 -18.89 -5.46 -24.50
C ASP A 227 -18.91 -6.71 -25.38
N ALA A 228 -17.77 -7.41 -25.53
CA ALA A 228 -17.71 -8.68 -26.24
C ALA A 228 -18.59 -9.76 -25.57
N ILE A 229 -18.47 -9.90 -24.24
CA ILE A 229 -19.30 -10.83 -23.47
C ILE A 229 -20.79 -10.44 -23.57
N HIS A 230 -21.11 -9.14 -23.56
CA HIS A 230 -22.48 -8.67 -23.72
C HIS A 230 -23.05 -9.05 -25.09
N ALA A 231 -22.27 -8.84 -26.16
CA ALA A 231 -22.66 -9.23 -27.51
C ALA A 231 -22.90 -10.76 -27.64
N ASP A 232 -22.07 -11.58 -26.98
CA ASP A 232 -22.29 -13.03 -26.91
C ASP A 232 -23.62 -13.38 -26.24
N TYR A 233 -23.94 -12.72 -25.11
CA TYR A 233 -25.24 -12.91 -24.44
C TYR A 233 -26.42 -12.43 -25.30
N GLU A 234 -26.29 -11.32 -26.02
CA GLU A 234 -27.33 -10.84 -26.94
C GLU A 234 -27.59 -11.85 -28.06
N ASN A 235 -26.53 -12.42 -28.65
CA ASN A 235 -26.65 -13.47 -29.66
C ASN A 235 -27.34 -14.72 -29.12
N ASP A 236 -27.00 -15.13 -27.89
CA ASP A 236 -27.64 -16.27 -27.22
C ASP A 236 -29.12 -16.01 -26.92
N ILE A 237 -29.47 -14.80 -26.47
CA ILE A 237 -30.86 -14.37 -26.27
C ILE A 237 -31.63 -14.42 -27.59
N GLU A 238 -31.05 -13.91 -28.68
CA GLU A 238 -31.72 -13.90 -29.98
C GLU A 238 -31.94 -15.32 -30.52
N ARG A 239 -30.94 -16.21 -30.34
CA ARG A 239 -31.07 -17.63 -30.67
C ARG A 239 -32.19 -18.29 -29.86
N LEU A 240 -32.31 -17.98 -28.57
CA LEU A 240 -33.39 -18.50 -27.72
C LEU A 240 -34.76 -17.96 -28.14
N LYS A 241 -34.88 -16.68 -28.49
CA LYS A 241 -36.12 -16.12 -29.03
C LYS A 241 -36.56 -16.84 -30.30
N MET A 242 -35.64 -17.12 -31.22
CA MET A 242 -35.95 -17.86 -32.44
C MET A 242 -36.45 -19.28 -32.14
N LYS A 243 -35.85 -19.96 -31.16
CA LYS A 243 -36.33 -21.28 -30.70
C LYS A 243 -37.73 -21.20 -30.09
N ILE A 244 -38.01 -20.20 -29.26
CA ILE A 244 -39.34 -19.99 -28.66
C ILE A 244 -40.39 -19.76 -29.75
N ILE A 245 -40.08 -18.93 -30.76
CA ILE A 245 -40.98 -18.69 -31.89
C ILE A 245 -41.24 -20.00 -32.65
N GLN A 246 -40.20 -20.80 -32.90
CA GLN A 246 -40.34 -22.09 -33.58
C GLN A 246 -41.15 -23.10 -32.75
N GLU A 247 -40.89 -23.22 -31.45
CA GLU A 247 -41.66 -24.08 -30.54
C GLU A 247 -43.12 -23.65 -30.47
N LYS A 248 -43.39 -22.34 -30.39
CA LYS A 248 -44.74 -21.81 -30.43
C LYS A 248 -45.43 -22.17 -31.74
N HIS A 249 -44.78 -21.97 -32.88
CA HIS A 249 -45.35 -22.31 -34.19
C HIS A 249 -45.63 -23.82 -34.32
N CYS A 250 -44.73 -24.66 -33.81
CA CYS A 250 -44.94 -26.11 -33.75
C CYS A 250 -46.13 -26.46 -32.85
N GLY A 251 -46.24 -25.83 -31.67
CA GLY A 251 -47.37 -25.99 -30.75
C GLY A 251 -48.70 -25.59 -31.40
N ASP A 252 -48.75 -24.42 -32.04
CA ASP A 252 -49.92 -23.94 -32.77
C ASP A 252 -50.31 -24.94 -33.88
N SER A 253 -49.34 -25.44 -34.65
CA SER A 253 -49.58 -26.44 -35.71
C SER A 253 -50.11 -27.77 -35.17
N ILE A 254 -49.59 -28.23 -34.02
CA ILE A 254 -50.07 -29.45 -33.35
C ILE A 254 -51.51 -29.25 -32.87
N MET A 255 -51.81 -28.09 -32.28
CA MET A 255 -53.16 -27.76 -31.85
C MET A 255 -54.13 -27.73 -33.04
N ASP A 256 -53.75 -27.12 -34.16
CA ASP A 256 -54.56 -27.12 -35.39
C ASP A 256 -54.84 -28.54 -35.90
N CYS A 257 -53.83 -29.43 -35.87
CA CYS A 257 -54.03 -30.85 -36.18
C CYS A 257 -55.02 -31.52 -35.24
N TYR A 258 -54.92 -31.29 -33.92
CA TYR A 258 -55.86 -31.83 -32.95
C TYR A 258 -57.28 -31.28 -33.15
N TYR A 259 -57.43 -29.99 -33.41
CA TYR A 259 -58.74 -29.39 -33.71
C TYR A 259 -59.35 -29.98 -34.98
N SER A 260 -58.56 -30.11 -36.06
CA SER A 260 -59.00 -30.78 -37.28
C SER A 260 -59.42 -32.22 -37.02
N LEU A 261 -58.67 -32.98 -36.21
CA LEU A 261 -58.99 -34.37 -35.90
C LEU A 261 -60.26 -34.49 -35.04
N MET A 262 -60.42 -33.61 -34.05
CA MET A 262 -61.64 -33.54 -33.24
C MET A 262 -62.85 -33.21 -34.11
N GLU A 263 -62.72 -32.28 -35.05
CA GLU A 263 -63.81 -31.93 -35.97
C GLU A 263 -64.17 -33.11 -36.88
N GLN A 264 -63.18 -33.87 -37.37
CA GLN A 264 -63.43 -35.11 -38.13
C GLN A 264 -64.18 -36.14 -37.29
N TYR A 265 -63.80 -36.34 -36.03
CA TYR A 265 -64.52 -37.24 -35.12
C TYR A 265 -65.94 -36.76 -34.84
N ASN A 266 -66.13 -35.46 -34.60
CA ASN A 266 -67.47 -34.88 -34.41
C ASN A 266 -68.34 -35.13 -35.64
N HIS A 267 -67.81 -34.88 -36.85
CA HIS A 267 -68.54 -35.15 -38.08
C HIS A 267 -68.89 -36.64 -38.21
N SER A 268 -67.95 -37.54 -37.93
CA SER A 268 -68.19 -38.98 -37.96
C SER A 268 -69.23 -39.44 -36.93
N ILE A 269 -69.27 -38.84 -35.74
CA ILE A 269 -70.29 -39.11 -34.72
C ILE A 269 -71.66 -38.68 -35.25
N VAL A 270 -71.78 -37.47 -35.79
CA VAL A 270 -73.04 -36.95 -36.35
C VAL A 270 -73.54 -37.84 -37.49
N GLU A 271 -72.67 -38.24 -38.42
CA GLU A 271 -73.03 -39.17 -39.49
C GLU A 271 -73.49 -40.55 -38.98
N LEU A 272 -72.87 -41.05 -37.92
CA LEU A 272 -73.26 -42.30 -37.28
C LEU A 272 -74.61 -42.17 -36.60
N GLU A 273 -74.84 -41.09 -35.85
CA GLU A 273 -76.12 -40.78 -35.22
C GLU A 273 -77.24 -40.67 -36.25
N GLU A 274 -77.00 -39.98 -37.37
CA GLU A 274 -77.98 -39.85 -38.45
C GLU A 274 -78.29 -41.20 -39.10
N ARG A 275 -77.26 -42.03 -39.37
CA ARG A 275 -77.45 -43.41 -39.87
C ARG A 275 -78.25 -44.27 -38.89
N PHE A 276 -77.91 -44.22 -37.60
CA PHE A 276 -78.64 -44.94 -36.55
C PHE A 276 -80.10 -44.50 -36.47
N ASN A 277 -80.38 -43.20 -36.55
CA ASN A 277 -81.74 -42.67 -36.53
C ASN A 277 -82.54 -43.15 -37.75
N LEU A 278 -81.94 -43.13 -38.95
CA LEU A 278 -82.58 -43.63 -40.17
C LEU A 278 -82.90 -45.12 -40.08
N GLU A 279 -81.94 -45.94 -39.63
CA GLU A 279 -82.16 -47.39 -39.43
C GLU A 279 -83.23 -47.65 -38.37
N LEU A 280 -83.23 -46.88 -37.28
CA LEU A 280 -84.23 -46.99 -36.22
C LEU A 280 -85.62 -46.66 -36.74
N GLU A 281 -85.78 -45.56 -37.48
CA GLU A 281 -87.04 -45.18 -38.12
C GLU A 281 -87.52 -46.25 -39.11
N GLU A 282 -86.63 -46.83 -39.93
CA GLU A 282 -86.97 -47.90 -40.85
C GLU A 282 -87.48 -49.15 -40.10
N MET A 283 -86.79 -49.53 -39.03
CA MET A 283 -87.17 -50.67 -38.19
C MET A 283 -88.47 -50.41 -37.42
N GLU A 284 -88.69 -49.20 -36.92
CA GLU A 284 -89.96 -48.79 -36.33
C GLU A 284 -91.11 -48.86 -37.33
N ASN A 285 -90.88 -48.40 -38.56
CA ASN A 285 -91.87 -48.46 -39.64
C ASN A 285 -92.21 -49.90 -40.02
N LYS A 286 -91.20 -50.78 -40.14
CA LYS A 286 -91.40 -52.23 -40.32
C LYS A 286 -92.19 -52.84 -39.17
N ASN A 287 -91.89 -52.47 -37.92
CA ASN A 287 -92.60 -52.96 -36.75
C ASN A 287 -94.06 -52.47 -36.72
N LYS A 288 -94.31 -51.19 -37.03
CA LYS A 288 -95.66 -50.63 -37.19
C LYS A 288 -96.45 -51.37 -38.28
N TYR A 289 -95.83 -51.63 -39.43
CA TYR A 289 -96.43 -52.39 -40.52
C TYR A 289 -96.77 -53.83 -40.12
N LEU A 290 -95.85 -54.54 -39.47
CA LEU A 290 -96.09 -55.90 -38.97
C LEU A 290 -97.19 -55.93 -37.90
N ARG A 291 -97.21 -54.97 -36.97
CA ARG A 291 -98.30 -54.83 -35.99
C ARG A 291 -99.64 -54.59 -36.67
N ALA A 292 -99.70 -53.75 -37.71
CA ALA A 292 -100.91 -53.54 -38.49
C ALA A 292 -101.38 -54.81 -39.20
N GLN A 293 -100.46 -55.59 -39.79
CA GLN A 293 -100.79 -56.90 -40.37
C GLN A 293 -101.31 -57.89 -39.33
N ILE A 294 -100.66 -57.98 -38.16
CA ILE A 294 -101.08 -58.84 -37.06
C ILE A 294 -102.49 -58.45 -36.61
N ASN A 295 -102.76 -57.15 -36.43
CA ASN A 295 -104.08 -56.65 -36.06
C ASN A 295 -105.11 -57.02 -37.13
N GLY A 296 -104.81 -56.83 -38.42
CA GLY A 296 -105.71 -57.24 -39.51
C GLY A 296 -105.99 -58.74 -39.53
N LEU A 297 -105.00 -59.59 -39.26
CA LEU A 297 -105.20 -61.03 -39.09
C LEU A 297 -106.04 -61.36 -37.85
N ASN A 298 -105.87 -60.61 -36.77
CA ASN A 298 -106.65 -60.77 -35.54
C ASN A 298 -108.12 -60.38 -35.77
N ASP A 299 -108.38 -59.28 -36.49
CA ASP A 299 -109.72 -58.84 -36.87
C ASP A 299 -110.38 -59.86 -37.82
N ALA A 300 -109.63 -60.36 -38.82
CA ALA A 300 -110.11 -61.44 -39.69
C ALA A 300 -110.44 -62.70 -38.89
N LYS A 301 -109.58 -63.09 -37.95
CA LYS A 301 -109.83 -64.20 -37.03
C LYS A 301 -111.10 -63.96 -36.21
N GLN A 302 -111.30 -62.76 -35.65
CA GLN A 302 -112.52 -62.41 -34.91
C GLN A 302 -113.75 -62.53 -35.80
N LEU A 303 -113.74 -61.95 -37.00
CA LEU A 303 -114.85 -62.04 -37.96
C LEU A 303 -115.17 -63.50 -38.34
N HIS A 304 -114.14 -64.32 -38.59
CA HIS A 304 -114.34 -65.74 -38.89
C HIS A 304 -114.90 -66.50 -37.68
N THR A 305 -114.46 -66.18 -36.47
CA THR A 305 -114.99 -66.75 -35.23
C THR A 305 -116.46 -66.38 -35.06
N GLU A 306 -116.82 -65.10 -35.26
CA GLU A 306 -118.21 -64.64 -35.23
C GLU A 306 -119.09 -65.30 -36.30
N LYS A 307 -118.58 -65.50 -37.52
CA LYS A 307 -119.28 -66.23 -38.59
C LYS A 307 -119.47 -67.70 -38.23
N ILE A 308 -118.45 -68.35 -37.67
CA ILE A 308 -118.57 -69.72 -37.17
C ILE A 308 -119.65 -69.78 -36.08
N ASP A 309 -119.68 -68.81 -35.15
CA ASP A 309 -120.72 -68.72 -34.12
C ASP A 309 -122.11 -68.42 -34.69
N GLN A 310 -122.21 -67.64 -35.77
CA GLN A 310 -123.47 -67.46 -36.52
C GLN A 310 -123.90 -68.76 -37.20
N PHE A 311 -123.00 -69.48 -37.86
CA PHE A 311 -123.31 -70.77 -38.47
C PHE A 311 -123.70 -71.80 -37.42
N HIS A 312 -123.03 -71.87 -36.27
CA HIS A 312 -123.44 -72.72 -35.15
C HIS A 312 -124.86 -72.37 -34.68
N ARG A 313 -125.19 -71.07 -34.54
CA ARG A 313 -126.55 -70.61 -34.21
C ARG A 313 -127.58 -71.00 -35.28
N GLU A 314 -127.26 -70.85 -36.56
CA GLU A 314 -128.15 -71.24 -37.67
C GLU A 314 -128.34 -72.76 -37.75
N ILE A 315 -127.28 -73.55 -37.57
CA ILE A 315 -127.33 -75.01 -37.51
C ILE A 315 -128.21 -75.43 -36.33
N GLN A 316 -128.04 -74.80 -35.17
CA GLN A 316 -128.84 -75.09 -33.99
C GLN A 316 -130.32 -74.73 -34.20
N GLN A 317 -130.62 -73.57 -34.80
CA GLN A 317 -131.99 -73.21 -35.18
C GLN A 317 -132.58 -74.18 -36.23
N ARG A 318 -131.80 -74.64 -37.21
CA ARG A 318 -132.25 -75.63 -38.19
C ARG A 318 -132.48 -77.00 -37.55
N LEU A 319 -131.61 -77.43 -36.64
CA LEU A 319 -131.76 -78.66 -35.87
C LEU A 319 -133.04 -78.59 -35.01
N GLU A 320 -133.27 -77.48 -34.31
CA GLU A 320 -134.52 -77.26 -33.55
C GLU A 320 -135.76 -77.26 -34.45
N LEU A 321 -135.67 -76.71 -35.67
CA LEU A 321 -136.77 -76.69 -36.63
C LEU A 321 -137.01 -78.08 -37.25
N GLU A 322 -135.96 -78.85 -37.50
CA GLU A 322 -136.04 -80.26 -37.89
C GLU A 322 -136.60 -81.13 -36.76
N GLU A 323 -136.17 -80.93 -35.51
CA GLU A 323 -136.72 -81.61 -34.34
C GLU A 323 -138.19 -81.27 -34.17
N ARG A 324 -138.61 -80.01 -34.38
CA ARG A 324 -140.04 -79.64 -34.44
C ARG A 324 -140.77 -80.33 -35.58
N ARG A 325 -140.17 -80.44 -36.78
CA ARG A 325 -140.77 -81.18 -37.91
C ARG A 325 -140.86 -82.68 -37.64
N ARG A 326 -139.83 -83.29 -37.03
CA ARG A 326 -139.82 -84.70 -36.63
C ARG A 326 -140.84 -84.95 -35.53
N ALA A 327 -140.91 -84.09 -34.50
CA ALA A 327 -141.95 -84.16 -33.47
C ALA A 327 -143.36 -84.02 -34.07
N GLN A 328 -143.59 -83.11 -35.02
CA GLN A 328 -144.87 -82.98 -35.73
C GLN A 328 -145.18 -84.20 -36.63
N ALA A 329 -144.16 -84.79 -37.26
CA ALA A 329 -144.33 -86.01 -38.05
C ALA A 329 -144.60 -87.24 -37.16
N GLU A 330 -143.93 -87.36 -36.02
CA GLU A 330 -144.17 -88.38 -34.99
C GLU A 330 -145.60 -88.25 -34.45
N LEU A 331 -146.06 -87.02 -34.18
CA LEU A 331 -147.42 -86.75 -33.70
C LEU A 331 -148.47 -87.20 -34.74
N LYS A 332 -148.26 -86.86 -36.02
CA LYS A 332 -149.12 -87.34 -37.12
C LYS A 332 -149.12 -88.87 -37.24
N ARG A 333 -147.96 -89.50 -37.04
CA ARG A 333 -147.82 -90.95 -37.08
C ARG A 333 -148.58 -91.64 -35.94
N GLN A 334 -148.54 -91.05 -34.74
CA GLN A 334 -149.31 -91.51 -33.58
C GLN A 334 -150.83 -91.31 -33.78
N GLU A 335 -151.26 -90.23 -34.42
CA GLU A 335 -152.67 -90.00 -34.79
C GLU A 335 -153.18 -91.04 -35.81
N GLU A 336 -152.35 -91.40 -36.80
CA GLU A 336 -152.66 -92.43 -37.80
C GLU A 336 -152.72 -93.84 -37.19
N GLU A 337 -151.82 -94.18 -36.27
CA GLU A 337 -151.84 -95.47 -35.54
C GLU A 337 -153.04 -95.58 -34.58
N ALA A 338 -153.41 -94.49 -33.91
CA ALA A 338 -154.62 -94.44 -33.07
C ALA A 338 -155.91 -94.61 -33.89
N ALA A 339 -155.97 -94.01 -35.09
CA ALA A 339 -157.11 -94.16 -36.01
C ALA A 339 -157.26 -95.59 -36.54
N ALA A 340 -156.14 -96.30 -36.79
CA ALA A 340 -156.15 -97.68 -37.26
C ALA A 340 -156.64 -98.68 -36.20
N LEU A 341 -156.31 -98.47 -34.92
CA LEU A 341 -156.77 -99.30 -33.81
C LEU A 341 -158.27 -99.15 -33.52
N ALA A 342 -158.82 -97.92 -33.58
CA ALA A 342 -160.24 -97.67 -33.38
C ALA A 342 -161.14 -98.37 -34.44
N LEU A 343 -160.65 -98.51 -35.67
CA LEU A 343 -161.39 -99.13 -36.79
C LEU A 343 -161.47 -100.66 -36.68
N LEU A 344 -160.53 -101.29 -35.96
CA LEU A 344 -160.50 -102.73 -35.69
C LEU A 344 -161.46 -103.13 -34.55
N GLU A 345 -161.61 -102.30 -33.52
CA GLU A 345 -162.58 -102.54 -32.43
C GLU A 345 -164.04 -102.42 -32.92
N ALA A 346 -164.34 -101.45 -33.78
CA ALA A 346 -165.68 -101.24 -34.33
C ALA A 346 -166.20 -102.43 -35.17
N LYS A 347 -165.30 -103.24 -35.77
CA LYS A 347 -165.68 -104.43 -36.56
C LYS A 347 -165.95 -105.68 -35.72
N LYS A 348 -165.40 -105.81 -34.52
CA LYS A 348 -165.63 -106.99 -33.65
C LYS A 348 -167.01 -106.97 -32.97
N LEU A 349 -167.57 -105.80 -32.67
CA LEU A 349 -168.89 -105.68 -32.02
C LEU A 349 -170.09 -105.99 -32.94
N LYS A 350 -169.96 -105.85 -34.27
CA LYS A 350 -171.06 -106.09 -35.23
C LYS A 350 -171.33 -107.57 -35.57
N LYS A 351 -170.48 -108.53 -35.17
CA LYS A 351 -170.67 -109.97 -35.49
C LYS A 351 -171.37 -110.79 -34.40
N GLN A 352 -171.54 -110.26 -33.18
CA GLN A 352 -172.20 -110.97 -32.07
C GLN A 352 -173.75 -110.83 -32.01
N GLN A 353 -174.38 -110.00 -32.84
CA GLN A 353 -175.84 -109.73 -32.76
C GLN A 353 -176.72 -110.40 -33.85
N LYS A 354 -176.18 -111.21 -34.76
CA LYS A 354 -176.94 -111.76 -35.92
C LYS A 354 -177.28 -113.27 -35.92
N ARG A 355 -177.15 -114.00 -34.80
CA ARG A 355 -177.52 -115.45 -34.73
C ARG A 355 -178.44 -115.88 -33.58
N LYS A 356 -179.15 -114.93 -32.93
CA LYS A 356 -180.30 -115.18 -32.03
C LYS A 356 -181.56 -114.48 -32.57
N LYS A 357 -182.32 -115.12 -33.47
CA LYS A 357 -183.79 -114.95 -33.71
C LYS A 357 -184.22 -115.73 -34.97
N GLY A 358 -185.09 -116.75 -34.82
CA GLY A 358 -185.89 -117.29 -35.93
C GLY A 358 -186.09 -118.83 -36.00
N LYS A 359 -186.87 -119.41 -35.07
CA LYS A 359 -187.65 -120.66 -35.25
C LYS A 359 -189.13 -120.25 -35.35
N ALA A 360 -189.89 -120.93 -36.24
CA ALA A 360 -191.37 -120.90 -36.46
C ALA A 360 -191.98 -119.60 -37.06
N GLY A 361 -192.87 -119.58 -38.06
CA GLY A 361 -193.56 -120.57 -38.91
C GLY A 361 -194.78 -119.88 -39.58
N ALA A 362 -195.21 -120.26 -40.81
CA ALA A 362 -196.60 -120.12 -41.29
C ALA A 362 -196.84 -120.63 -42.73
N LYS A 363 -197.84 -121.50 -42.85
CA LYS A 363 -198.72 -121.69 -44.01
C LYS A 363 -199.42 -120.37 -44.40
N LYS A 364 -199.41 -120.00 -45.69
CA LYS A 364 -200.62 -119.74 -46.51
C LYS A 364 -200.24 -119.47 -47.97
N LYS A 365 -200.81 -120.33 -48.83
CA LYS A 365 -200.75 -120.43 -50.29
C LYS A 365 -199.42 -120.84 -50.90
#